data_AF-A0A1G6CZI3-F1
#
_entry.id   AF-A0A1G6CZI3-F1
#
_cell.length_a   1.000
_cell.length_b   1.000
_cell.length_c   1.000
_cell.angle_alpha   90.00
_cell.angle_beta   90.00
_cell.angle_gamma   90.00
#
_symmetry.space_group_name_H-M   'P 1'
#
loop_
_entity.id
_entity.type
_entity.pdbx_description
1 polymer ?
#
loop_
_entity_poly.entity_id
_entity_poly.type
_entity_poly.pdbx_seq_one_letter_code
_entity_poly.pdbx_strand_id
1 'polypeptide(L)'
;MENMDYVIMLRESLEKKADILRVLQIRNKEQTAILQDPNTTPEDLEKNMNMKAELIDRIIMLDDGFEQLFNRVKDIIEADRETYADEIKLMQDLIRKVTELAADVEASEYKNREYAKTRFANIKKDIREVKKSNDVVTSYYRNMMSHNKVEDPAFLDKKK
;
A
#
# COMPACT_ATOMS: atom_id res chain seq x y z
N MET A 1 -16.14 -34.03 2.23
CA MET A 1 -15.74 -33.07 3.27
C MET A 1 -14.54 -32.26 2.79
N GLU A 2 -13.40 -32.88 2.45
CA GLU A 2 -12.18 -32.16 1.98
C GLU A 2 -12.41 -31.08 0.91
N ASN A 3 -13.21 -31.35 -0.13
CA ASN A 3 -13.40 -30.39 -1.24
C ASN A 3 -14.18 -29.13 -0.83
N MET A 4 -15.18 -29.27 0.03
CA MET A 4 -15.93 -28.14 0.57
C MET A 4 -15.03 -27.27 1.45
N ASP A 5 -14.17 -27.90 2.26
CA ASP A 5 -13.23 -27.19 3.11
C ASP A 5 -12.26 -26.31 2.29
N TYR A 6 -11.78 -26.80 1.15
CA TYR A 6 -10.95 -25.99 0.24
C TYR A 6 -11.71 -24.80 -0.38
N VAL A 7 -13.00 -24.96 -0.72
CA VAL A 7 -13.84 -23.86 -1.23
C VAL A 7 -14.10 -22.83 -0.14
N ILE A 8 -14.38 -23.27 1.09
CA ILE A 8 -14.55 -22.39 2.24
C ILE A 8 -13.26 -21.59 2.50
N MET A 9 -12.08 -22.23 2.41
CA MET A 9 -10.80 -21.54 2.57
C MET A 9 -10.57 -20.46 1.49
N LEU A 10 -11.03 -20.66 0.25
CA LEU A 10 -11.01 -19.59 -0.76
C LEU A 10 -11.87 -18.40 -0.35
N ARG A 11 -13.11 -18.65 0.07
CA ARG A 11 -14.00 -17.59 0.56
C ARG A 11 -13.36 -16.84 1.72
N GLU A 12 -12.81 -17.54 2.71
CA GLU A 12 -12.14 -16.91 3.85
C GLU A 12 -10.94 -16.06 3.46
N SER A 13 -10.18 -16.46 2.43
CA SER A 13 -9.05 -15.65 1.96
C SER A 13 -9.50 -14.33 1.33
N LEU A 14 -10.65 -14.31 0.63
CA LEU A 14 -11.28 -13.08 0.13
C LEU A 14 -11.78 -12.20 1.29
N GLU A 15 -12.34 -12.78 2.35
CA GLU A 15 -12.75 -12.04 3.55
C GLU A 15 -11.55 -11.38 4.24
N LYS A 16 -10.47 -12.14 4.43
CA LYS A 16 -9.21 -11.62 4.99
C LYS A 16 -8.64 -10.49 4.14
N LYS A 17 -8.68 -10.61 2.81
CA LYS A 17 -8.25 -9.55 1.89
C LYS A 17 -9.12 -8.29 2.06
N ALA A 18 -10.44 -8.45 2.15
CA ALA A 18 -11.35 -7.33 2.38
C ALA A 18 -11.09 -6.63 3.72
N ASP A 19 -10.79 -7.38 4.78
CA ASP A 19 -10.47 -6.80 6.09
C ASP A 19 -9.15 -6.02 6.07
N ILE A 20 -8.10 -6.55 5.42
CA ILE A 20 -6.84 -5.83 5.26
C ILE A 20 -7.03 -4.54 4.46
N LEU A 21 -7.84 -4.57 3.39
CA LEU A 21 -8.16 -3.36 2.62
C LEU A 21 -8.90 -2.31 3.46
N ARG A 22 -9.81 -2.70 4.36
CA ARG A 22 -10.44 -1.76 5.30
C ARG A 22 -9.44 -1.15 6.28
N VAL A 23 -8.50 -1.93 6.78
CA VAL A 23 -7.41 -1.40 7.61
C VAL A 23 -6.56 -0.42 6.81
N LEU A 24 -6.26 -0.73 5.54
CA LEU A 24 -5.51 0.13 4.65
C LEU A 24 -6.23 1.47 4.40
N GLN A 25 -7.57 1.47 4.23
CA GLN A 25 -8.36 2.70 4.17
C GLN A 25 -8.22 3.56 5.44
N ILE A 26 -8.18 2.94 6.62
CA ILE A 26 -7.94 3.66 7.88
C ILE A 26 -6.54 4.27 7.87
N ARG A 27 -5.52 3.51 7.48
CA ARG A 27 -4.14 4.02 7.36
C ARG A 27 -4.01 5.16 6.35
N ASN A 28 -4.76 5.13 5.26
CA ASN A 28 -4.80 6.23 4.29
C ASN A 28 -5.40 7.50 4.90
N LYS A 29 -6.46 7.39 5.71
CA LYS A 29 -7.03 8.53 6.44
C LYS A 29 -6.06 9.09 7.47
N GLU A 30 -5.35 8.23 8.20
CA GLU A 30 -4.29 8.64 9.12
C GLU A 30 -3.16 9.38 8.37
N GLN A 31 -2.75 8.86 7.21
CA GLN A 31 -1.76 9.54 6.36
C GLN A 31 -2.24 10.91 5.92
N THR A 32 -3.51 11.06 5.51
CA THR A 32 -4.11 12.36 5.20
C THR A 32 -3.97 13.32 6.39
N ALA A 33 -4.33 12.89 7.61
CA ALA A 33 -4.21 13.72 8.81
C ALA A 33 -2.74 14.11 9.08
N ILE A 34 -1.81 13.16 8.95
CA ILE A 34 -0.37 13.42 9.07
C ILE A 34 0.06 14.48 8.06
N LEU A 35 -0.28 14.32 6.78
CA LEU A 35 0.15 15.23 5.72
C LEU A 35 -0.45 16.64 5.82
N GLN A 36 -1.58 16.80 6.52
CA GLN A 36 -2.25 18.08 6.69
C GLN A 36 -1.87 18.82 7.98
N ASP A 37 -1.40 18.10 9.00
CA ASP A 37 -0.95 18.72 10.26
C ASP A 37 0.52 19.17 10.16
N PRO A 38 0.80 20.49 10.25
CA PRO A 38 2.16 21.01 10.17
C PRO A 38 3.05 20.58 11.34
N ASN A 39 2.48 20.13 12.47
CA ASN A 39 3.24 19.72 13.66
C ASN A 39 3.71 18.26 13.60
N THR A 40 3.21 17.48 12.65
CA THR A 40 3.60 16.07 12.53
C THR A 40 5.01 15.93 12.00
N THR A 41 5.67 14.87 12.41
CA THR A 41 7.08 14.63 12.10
C THR A 41 7.23 13.70 10.88
N PRO A 42 8.40 13.71 10.21
CA PRO A 42 8.70 12.72 9.19
C PRO A 42 8.68 11.28 9.72
N GLU A 43 9.03 11.06 10.98
CA GLU A 43 8.93 9.76 11.64
C GLU A 43 7.49 9.25 11.72
N ASP A 44 6.50 10.14 11.96
CA ASP A 44 5.08 9.78 11.95
C ASP A 44 4.62 9.29 10.56
N LEU A 45 5.07 9.97 9.51
CA LEU A 45 4.78 9.59 8.13
C LEU A 45 5.46 8.26 7.76
N GLU A 46 6.73 8.07 8.15
CA GLU A 46 7.48 6.83 7.92
C GLU A 46 6.80 5.64 8.60
N LYS A 47 6.40 5.79 9.87
CA LYS A 47 5.67 4.75 10.60
C LYS A 47 4.36 4.36 9.90
N ASN A 48 3.59 5.34 9.44
CA ASN A 48 2.37 5.08 8.68
C ASN A 48 2.67 4.33 7.37
N MET A 49 3.71 4.74 6.62
CA MET A 49 4.12 4.08 5.38
C MET A 49 4.58 2.63 5.61
N ASN A 50 5.35 2.37 6.66
CA ASN A 50 5.81 1.02 7.00
C ASN A 50 4.63 0.10 7.37
N MET A 51 3.69 0.58 8.19
CA MET A 51 2.46 -0.17 8.50
C MET A 51 1.65 -0.50 7.24
N LYS A 52 1.60 0.40 6.27
CA LYS A 52 0.91 0.16 5.00
C LYS A 52 1.65 -0.86 4.13
N ALA A 53 2.98 -0.80 4.08
CA ALA A 53 3.79 -1.78 3.36
C ALA A 53 3.53 -3.20 3.87
N GLU A 54 3.51 -3.41 5.20
CA GLU A 54 3.18 -4.71 5.80
C GLU A 54 1.79 -5.22 5.40
N LEU A 55 0.79 -4.33 5.29
CA LEU A 55 -0.55 -4.70 4.85
C LEU A 55 -0.59 -5.08 3.36
N ILE A 56 0.17 -4.40 2.51
CA ILE A 56 0.31 -4.73 1.09
C ILE A 56 0.99 -6.09 0.92
N ASP A 57 2.07 -6.36 1.66
CA ASP A 57 2.77 -7.66 1.61
C ASP A 57 1.82 -8.80 1.99
N ARG A 58 0.95 -8.58 2.98
CA ARG A 58 -0.09 -9.55 3.35
C ARG A 58 -1.14 -9.74 2.27
N ILE A 59 -1.51 -8.70 1.53
CA ILE A 59 -2.42 -8.83 0.37
C ILE A 59 -1.77 -9.68 -0.72
N ILE A 60 -0.50 -9.43 -1.05
CA ILE A 60 0.25 -10.20 -2.05
C ILE A 60 0.29 -11.68 -1.66
N MET A 61 0.64 -11.97 -0.40
CA MET A 61 0.66 -13.35 0.09
C MET A 61 -0.72 -14.04 0.02
N LEU A 62 -1.80 -13.31 0.30
CA LEU A 62 -3.16 -13.85 0.17
C LEU A 62 -3.53 -14.12 -1.28
N ASP A 63 -3.11 -13.26 -2.21
CA ASP A 63 -3.38 -13.42 -3.65
C ASP A 63 -2.65 -14.64 -4.21
N ASP A 64 -1.38 -14.82 -3.86
CA ASP A 64 -0.60 -15.99 -4.25
C ASP A 64 -1.22 -17.28 -3.70
N GLY A 65 -1.65 -17.27 -2.43
CA GLY A 65 -2.33 -18.40 -1.80
C GLY A 65 -3.70 -18.69 -2.41
N PHE A 66 -4.46 -17.65 -2.74
CA PHE A 66 -5.76 -17.77 -3.41
C PHE A 66 -5.60 -18.41 -4.78
N GLU A 67 -4.65 -17.96 -5.60
CA GLU A 67 -4.45 -18.49 -6.95
C GLU A 67 -4.07 -19.98 -6.92
N GLN A 68 -3.16 -20.37 -6.02
CA GLN A 68 -2.77 -21.77 -5.85
C GLN A 68 -3.96 -22.64 -5.43
N LEU A 69 -4.75 -22.18 -4.47
CA LEU A 69 -5.91 -22.91 -3.97
C LEU A 69 -7.02 -22.99 -5.03
N PHE A 70 -7.27 -21.89 -5.76
CA PHE A 70 -8.27 -21.82 -6.81
C PHE A 70 -7.96 -22.78 -7.95
N ASN A 71 -6.70 -22.83 -8.38
CA ASN A 71 -6.26 -23.76 -9.41
C ASN A 71 -6.49 -25.23 -9.05
N ARG A 72 -6.49 -25.58 -7.76
CA ARG A 72 -6.77 -26.94 -7.28
C ARG A 72 -8.25 -27.28 -7.25
N VAL A 73 -9.12 -26.31 -6.93
CA VAL A 73 -10.55 -26.57 -6.75
C VAL A 73 -11.42 -26.21 -7.94
N LYS A 74 -10.91 -25.44 -8.92
CA LYS A 74 -11.70 -24.99 -10.08
C LYS A 74 -12.38 -26.15 -10.82
N ASP A 75 -11.65 -27.23 -11.08
CA ASP A 75 -12.17 -28.38 -11.83
C ASP A 75 -13.22 -29.14 -11.00
N ILE A 76 -13.06 -29.15 -9.67
CA ILE A 76 -13.99 -29.77 -8.72
C ILE A 76 -15.30 -28.97 -8.65
N ILE A 77 -15.19 -27.64 -8.60
CA ILE A 77 -16.34 -26.73 -8.61
C ILE A 77 -17.10 -26.85 -9.94
N GLU A 78 -16.39 -26.96 -11.07
CA GLU A 78 -17.02 -27.10 -12.38
C GLU A 78 -17.75 -28.43 -12.55
N ALA A 79 -17.21 -29.51 -11.99
CA ALA A 79 -17.82 -30.84 -12.03
C ALA A 79 -19.12 -30.94 -11.21
N ASP A 80 -19.25 -30.17 -10.12
CA ASP A 80 -20.40 -30.21 -9.22
C ASP A 80 -20.76 -28.81 -8.68
N ARG A 81 -21.23 -27.93 -9.58
CA ARG A 81 -21.57 -26.54 -9.22
C ARG A 81 -22.70 -26.41 -8.22
N GLU A 82 -23.66 -27.34 -8.21
CA GLU A 82 -24.86 -27.25 -7.38
C GLU A 82 -24.50 -27.34 -5.89
N THR A 83 -23.58 -28.25 -5.54
CA THR A 83 -23.07 -28.41 -4.17
C THR A 83 -22.41 -27.14 -3.61
N TYR A 84 -21.74 -26.35 -4.47
CA TYR A 84 -20.99 -25.16 -4.03
C TYR A 84 -21.69 -23.83 -4.35
N ALA A 85 -22.96 -23.87 -4.79
CA ALA A 85 -23.65 -22.69 -5.33
C ALA A 85 -23.68 -21.49 -4.36
N ASP A 86 -23.93 -21.75 -3.07
CA ASP A 86 -23.97 -20.72 -2.03
C ASP A 86 -22.59 -20.09 -1.81
N GLU A 87 -21.53 -20.91 -1.68
CA GLU A 87 -20.15 -20.42 -1.52
C GLU A 87 -19.67 -19.64 -2.75
N ILE A 88 -20.00 -20.09 -3.96
CA ILE A 88 -19.69 -19.37 -5.20
C ILE A 88 -20.33 -17.98 -5.19
N LYS A 89 -21.61 -17.88 -4.78
CA LYS A 89 -22.32 -16.60 -4.70
C LYS A 89 -21.67 -15.67 -3.67
N LEU A 90 -21.34 -16.18 -2.50
CA LEU A 90 -20.62 -15.42 -1.47
C LEU A 90 -19.26 -14.93 -1.97
N MET A 91 -18.49 -15.78 -2.66
CA MET A 91 -17.21 -15.39 -3.26
C MET A 91 -17.38 -14.30 -4.32
N GLN A 92 -18.40 -14.39 -5.18
CA GLN A 92 -18.69 -13.35 -6.17
C GLN A 92 -19.01 -11.99 -5.52
N ASP A 93 -19.77 -12.01 -4.42
CA ASP A 93 -20.08 -10.81 -3.63
C ASP A 93 -18.81 -10.24 -3.00
N LEU A 94 -17.96 -11.10 -2.44
CA LEU A 94 -16.68 -10.70 -1.84
C LEU A 94 -15.71 -10.15 -2.87
N ILE A 95 -15.61 -10.73 -4.07
CA ILE A 95 -14.76 -10.21 -5.16
C ILE A 95 -15.19 -8.79 -5.56
N ARG A 96 -16.50 -8.55 -5.69
CA ARG A 96 -17.02 -7.19 -5.94
C ARG A 96 -16.62 -6.23 -4.84
N LYS A 97 -16.83 -6.61 -3.58
CA LYS A 97 -16.48 -5.80 -2.40
C LYS A 97 -14.98 -5.52 -2.30
N VAL A 98 -14.13 -6.51 -2.55
CA VAL A 98 -12.66 -6.37 -2.57
C VAL A 98 -12.25 -5.39 -3.66
N THR A 99 -12.86 -5.47 -4.84
CA THR A 99 -12.58 -4.57 -5.96
C THR A 99 -12.96 -3.12 -5.64
N GLU A 100 -14.14 -2.91 -5.06
CA GLU A 100 -14.58 -1.59 -4.59
C GLU A 100 -13.63 -1.00 -3.53
N LEU A 101 -13.29 -1.80 -2.51
CA LEU A 101 -12.37 -1.37 -1.46
C LEU A 101 -10.97 -1.04 -2.00
N ALA A 102 -10.47 -1.82 -2.97
CA ALA A 102 -9.19 -1.56 -3.62
C ALA A 102 -9.21 -0.23 -4.40
N ALA A 103 -10.28 0.03 -5.15
CA ALA A 103 -10.45 1.29 -5.88
C ALA A 103 -10.50 2.51 -4.92
N ASP A 104 -11.19 2.38 -3.79
CA ASP A 104 -11.23 3.43 -2.76
C ASP A 104 -9.85 3.67 -2.11
N VAL A 105 -9.10 2.61 -1.84
CA VAL A 105 -7.72 2.69 -1.36
C VAL A 105 -6.85 3.43 -2.38
N GLU A 106 -6.91 3.05 -3.66
CA GLU A 106 -6.12 3.68 -4.72
C GLU A 106 -6.46 5.16 -4.88
N ALA A 107 -7.75 5.50 -4.90
CA ALA A 107 -8.21 6.87 -5.01
C ALA A 107 -7.78 7.74 -3.82
N SER A 108 -7.80 7.18 -2.60
CA SER A 108 -7.31 7.90 -1.40
C SER A 108 -5.78 8.02 -1.39
N GLU A 109 -5.05 7.02 -1.88
CA GLU A 109 -3.60 7.09 -2.05
C GLU A 109 -3.16 8.14 -3.06
N TYR A 110 -3.87 8.23 -4.18
CA TYR A 110 -3.62 9.28 -5.16
C TYR A 110 -3.73 10.67 -4.52
N LYS A 111 -4.77 10.90 -3.70
CA LYS A 111 -4.93 12.17 -2.96
C LYS A 111 -3.81 12.39 -1.94
N ASN A 112 -3.44 11.37 -1.17
CA ASN A 112 -2.33 11.44 -0.21
C ASN A 112 -1.01 11.78 -0.90
N ARG A 113 -0.75 11.24 -2.08
CA ARG A 113 0.42 11.58 -2.88
C ARG A 113 0.46 13.05 -3.26
N GLU A 114 -0.67 13.64 -3.65
CA GLU A 114 -0.74 15.07 -3.96
C GLU A 114 -0.55 15.96 -2.71
N TYR A 115 -1.08 15.55 -1.56
CA TYR A 115 -0.81 16.24 -0.29
C TYR A 115 0.67 16.17 0.09
N ALA A 116 1.31 15.01 -0.07
CA ALA A 116 2.73 14.83 0.21
C ALA A 116 3.59 15.73 -0.68
N LYS A 117 3.32 15.77 -1.99
CA LYS A 117 4.01 16.67 -2.92
C LYS A 117 3.91 18.13 -2.47
N THR A 118 2.70 18.57 -2.12
CA THR A 118 2.44 19.94 -1.67
C THR A 118 3.19 20.26 -0.38
N ARG A 119 3.11 19.37 0.62
CA ARG A 119 3.79 19.51 1.90
C ARG A 119 5.31 19.61 1.72
N PHE A 120 5.91 18.71 0.96
CA PHE A 120 7.36 18.73 0.72
C PHE A 120 7.82 19.94 -0.10
N ALA A 121 7.00 20.44 -1.02
CA ALA A 121 7.29 21.67 -1.74
C ALA A 121 7.31 22.89 -0.80
N ASN A 122 6.35 22.98 0.14
CA ASN A 122 6.30 24.04 1.14
C ASN A 122 7.51 23.97 2.08
N ILE A 123 7.79 22.79 2.63
CA ILE A 123 8.97 22.55 3.46
C ILE A 123 10.25 22.99 2.72
N LYS A 124 10.40 22.65 1.44
CA LYS A 124 11.56 23.06 0.63
C LYS A 124 11.66 24.58 0.45
N LYS A 125 10.52 25.27 0.31
CA LYS A 125 10.46 26.72 0.23
C LYS A 125 10.90 27.35 1.55
N ASP A 126 10.39 26.86 2.67
CA ASP A 126 10.71 27.36 4.00
C ASP A 126 12.22 27.26 4.29
N ILE A 127 12.86 26.13 3.96
CA ILE A 127 14.34 26.00 4.08
C ILE A 127 15.07 27.05 3.26
N ARG A 128 14.62 27.32 2.04
CA ARG A 128 15.28 28.31 1.16
C ARG A 128 15.15 29.71 1.74
N GLU A 129 14.01 30.03 2.33
CA GLU A 129 13.78 31.30 3.01
C GLU A 129 14.63 31.40 4.29
N VAL A 130 14.72 30.32 5.08
CA VAL A 130 15.61 30.24 6.26
C VAL A 130 17.09 30.33 5.88
N LYS A 131 17.55 29.66 4.81
CA LYS A 131 18.94 29.76 4.35
C LYS A 131 19.29 31.12 3.79
N LYS A 132 18.35 31.77 3.10
CA LYS A 132 18.51 33.16 2.66
C LYS A 132 18.59 34.12 3.85
N SER A 133 17.97 33.77 4.98
CA SER A 133 18.00 34.58 6.20
C SER A 133 19.13 34.23 7.17
N ASN A 134 19.64 32.99 7.17
CA ASN A 134 20.68 32.49 8.08
C ASN A 134 21.56 31.40 7.42
N ASP A 135 22.85 31.68 7.21
CA ASP A 135 23.84 30.82 6.55
C ASP A 135 24.30 29.58 7.38
N VAL A 136 23.54 29.15 8.40
CA VAL A 136 23.93 28.05 9.30
C VAL A 136 22.71 27.18 9.62
N VAL A 137 22.95 25.87 9.66
CA VAL A 137 22.03 24.77 10.05
C VAL A 137 21.32 24.09 8.87
N THR A 138 21.94 23.05 8.31
CA THR A 138 21.24 22.06 7.46
C THR A 138 21.90 20.68 7.54
N SER A 139 21.69 19.97 8.65
CA SER A 139 22.04 18.54 8.79
C SER A 139 20.89 17.63 8.37
N TYR A 140 19.63 18.00 8.67
CA TYR A 140 18.45 17.14 8.49
C TYR A 140 18.11 16.81 7.02
N TYR A 141 18.15 17.80 6.11
CA TYR A 141 17.84 17.59 4.68
C TYR A 141 18.90 16.80 3.91
N ARG A 142 20.12 16.70 4.44
CA ARG A 142 21.22 16.02 3.77
C ARG A 142 21.02 14.51 3.80
N ASN A 143 20.45 13.97 4.88
CA ASN A 143 20.19 12.53 5.02
C ASN A 143 18.99 12.06 4.19
N MET A 144 17.91 12.86 4.11
CA MET A 144 16.71 12.48 3.35
C MET A 144 16.94 12.49 1.82
N MET A 145 17.85 13.32 1.32
CA MET A 145 18.27 13.32 -0.10
C MET A 145 19.30 12.21 -0.44
N SER A 146 19.87 11.53 0.57
CA SER A 146 20.89 10.50 0.36
C SER A 146 20.30 9.13 -0.05
N HIS A 147 19.03 8.87 0.26
CA HIS A 147 18.39 7.58 0.01
C HIS A 147 17.75 7.43 -1.39
N ASN A 148 17.87 8.45 -2.26
CA ASN A 148 17.37 8.41 -3.64
C ASN A 148 18.48 8.37 -4.72
N LYS A 149 19.70 7.94 -4.38
CA LYS A 149 20.71 7.60 -5.40
C LYS A 149 20.71 6.09 -5.65
N VAL A 150 19.84 5.69 -6.56
CA VAL A 150 20.04 4.49 -7.39
C VAL A 150 21.41 4.63 -8.06
N GLU A 151 22.23 3.60 -7.88
CA GLU A 151 23.51 3.41 -8.56
C GLU A 151 23.33 3.40 -10.08
N ASP A 152 24.19 4.13 -10.80
CA ASP A 152 24.67 3.64 -12.09
C ASP A 152 26.12 4.11 -12.29
N PRO A 153 27.05 3.25 -12.76
CA PRO A 153 28.49 3.50 -12.78
C PRO A 153 28.90 4.12 -14.11
N ALA A 154 29.61 5.26 -14.09
CA ALA A 154 30.23 5.80 -15.29
C ALA A 154 31.60 6.42 -14.99
N PHE A 155 32.59 5.71 -15.54
CA PHE A 155 34.00 6.05 -15.70
C PHE A 155 34.28 7.42 -16.37
N LEU A 156 35.53 7.84 -16.17
CA LEU A 156 36.41 8.70 -17.00
C LEU A 156 36.62 10.18 -16.60
N ASP A 157 37.79 10.39 -15.99
CA ASP A 157 38.92 11.21 -16.49
C ASP A 157 38.60 12.59 -17.12
N LYS A 158 39.07 13.66 -16.46
CA LYS A 158 40.19 14.50 -16.96
C LYS A 158 40.60 15.61 -16.00
N LYS A 159 41.86 15.50 -15.57
CA LYS A 159 42.92 16.52 -15.37
C LYS A 159 42.61 17.83 -14.63
N LYS A 160 43.41 18.06 -13.58
CA LYS A 160 44.49 19.06 -13.61
C LYS A 160 45.71 18.54 -12.87
#